data_AF-A0AA42ZHW9-F1
#
_entry.id   AF-A0AA42ZHW9-F1
#
_cell.length_a   1.000
_cell.length_b   1.000
_cell.length_c   1.000
_cell.angle_alpha   90.00
_cell.angle_beta   90.00
_cell.angle_gamma   90.00
#
_symmetry.space_group_name_H-M   'P 1'
#
loop_
_entity.id
_entity.type
_entity.pdbx_description
1 polymer ?
#
loop_
_entity_poly.entity_id
_entity_poly.type
_entity_poly.pdbx_seq_one_letter_code
_entity_poly.pdbx_strand_id
1 'polypeptide(L)'
;MRVASVIVFGLASILVMMFTLVPNANSGADAGSCADCHDSMLSERTNHFIDTEDDCMFCHETDIGGGDNHVITYTEKDICLACHVEQDRTAATDVHGNLNCIECHDPHGSNHNYSLSTEGISLCSETCHTSDQLGNSHIVGEGALHTKTGEVMTCFSDCHSIHKPQQDAMLLQMAEQDRLCGQCHDDKI
;
A
#
# COMPACT_ATOMS: atom_id res chain seq x y z
N MET A 1 -90.83 -0.09 -7.80
CA MET A 1 -90.37 1.31 -7.68
C MET A 1 -89.94 1.57 -6.24
N ARG A 2 -88.63 1.73 -6.08
CA ARG A 2 -87.79 2.30 -5.01
C ARG A 2 -88.39 2.50 -3.60
N VAL A 3 -87.93 1.65 -2.69
CA VAL A 3 -87.96 1.75 -1.22
C VAL A 3 -86.99 2.84 -0.75
N ALA A 4 -87.44 3.73 0.13
CA ALA A 4 -86.64 4.77 0.77
C ALA A 4 -85.76 4.16 1.88
N SER A 5 -84.45 4.36 1.78
CA SER A 5 -83.48 3.90 2.79
C SER A 5 -83.18 5.04 3.77
N VAL A 6 -83.33 4.72 5.05
CA VAL A 6 -83.05 5.58 6.21
C VAL A 6 -81.54 5.74 6.37
N ILE A 7 -81.05 6.98 6.43
CA ILE A 7 -79.65 7.31 6.70
C ILE A 7 -79.48 7.44 8.22
N VAL A 8 -78.72 6.52 8.82
CA VAL A 8 -78.25 6.62 10.22
C VAL A 8 -76.80 7.11 10.18
N PHE A 9 -76.56 8.33 10.66
CA PHE A 9 -75.22 8.87 10.86
C PHE A 9 -74.60 8.27 12.14
N GLY A 10 -73.67 7.33 11.97
CA GLY A 10 -72.83 6.83 13.04
C GLY A 10 -71.65 7.76 13.30
N LEU A 11 -71.67 8.47 14.42
CA LEU A 11 -70.53 9.12 15.03
C LEU A 11 -69.81 8.10 15.93
N ALA A 12 -68.59 7.68 15.59
CA ALA A 12 -67.64 7.13 16.56
C ALA A 12 -66.22 6.99 15.97
N SER A 13 -65.31 7.78 16.55
CA SER A 13 -63.96 7.35 16.91
C SER A 13 -62.94 7.18 15.78
N ILE A 14 -62.43 8.31 15.30
CA ILE A 14 -61.07 8.40 14.76
C ILE A 14 -60.10 8.13 15.92
N LEU A 15 -59.62 6.89 16.04
CA LEU A 15 -58.44 6.58 16.84
C LEU A 15 -57.23 6.80 15.92
N VAL A 16 -56.73 8.04 15.85
CA VAL A 16 -55.39 8.30 15.35
C VAL A 16 -54.44 7.71 16.40
N MET A 17 -54.02 6.46 16.20
CA MET A 17 -52.78 6.00 16.82
C MET A 17 -51.68 6.84 16.20
N MET A 18 -51.29 7.89 16.92
CA MET A 18 -50.00 8.53 16.73
C MET A 18 -48.95 7.44 16.89
N PHE A 19 -48.49 6.92 15.75
CA PHE A 19 -47.17 6.34 15.65
C PHE A 19 -46.21 7.45 16.03
N THR A 20 -45.91 7.55 17.32
CA THR A 20 -44.70 8.21 17.79
C THR A 20 -43.58 7.54 17.03
N LEU A 21 -42.97 8.28 16.11
CA LEU A 21 -41.61 8.01 15.68
C LEU A 21 -40.78 8.02 16.96
N VAL A 22 -40.60 6.84 17.56
CA VAL A 22 -39.49 6.60 18.44
C VAL A 22 -38.31 6.60 17.48
N PRO A 23 -37.44 7.62 17.48
CA PRO A 23 -36.18 7.48 16.77
C PRO A 23 -35.48 6.30 17.43
N ASN A 24 -35.36 5.20 16.69
CA ASN A 24 -34.41 4.16 17.01
C ASN A 24 -33.02 4.75 16.73
N ALA A 25 -32.54 5.59 17.65
CA ALA A 25 -31.16 6.02 17.71
C ALA A 25 -30.34 4.87 18.27
N ASN A 26 -30.23 3.79 17.49
CA ASN A 26 -29.11 2.88 17.58
C ASN A 26 -28.23 3.11 16.36
N SER A 27 -27.53 4.22 16.41
CA SER A 27 -26.35 4.51 15.62
C SER A 27 -25.64 5.56 16.45
N GLY A 28 -24.75 5.10 17.34
CA GLY A 28 -23.73 5.96 17.94
C GLY A 28 -23.02 6.65 16.79
N ALA A 29 -23.38 7.91 16.60
CA ALA A 29 -22.91 8.78 15.55
C ALA A 29 -21.98 9.78 16.23
N ASP A 30 -20.85 9.25 16.69
CA ASP A 30 -19.77 10.00 17.34
C ASP A 30 -18.47 9.18 17.49
N ALA A 31 -18.30 8.12 16.67
CA ALA A 31 -16.97 7.66 16.28
C ALA A 31 -16.65 8.33 14.94
N GLY A 32 -15.78 9.34 14.95
CA GLY A 32 -15.26 9.92 13.72
C GLY A 32 -14.61 8.83 12.88
N SER A 33 -14.81 8.90 11.58
CA SER A 33 -14.18 8.04 10.60
C SER A 33 -12.66 8.30 10.63
N CYS A 34 -11.81 7.32 10.25
CA CYS A 34 -10.36 7.55 10.22
C CYS A 34 -10.03 8.74 9.29
N ALA A 35 -10.77 8.87 8.18
CA ALA A 35 -10.65 9.95 7.21
C ALA A 35 -10.94 11.34 7.80
N ASP A 36 -11.82 11.45 8.80
CA ASP A 36 -12.22 12.73 9.38
C ASP A 36 -11.03 13.53 9.93
N CYS A 37 -9.94 12.85 10.30
CA CYS A 37 -8.67 13.47 10.72
C CYS A 37 -7.47 13.09 9.83
N HIS A 38 -7.49 11.95 9.13
CA HIS A 38 -6.37 11.43 8.32
C HIS A 38 -6.62 11.50 6.80
N ASP A 39 -7.38 12.47 6.32
CA ASP A 39 -7.71 12.65 4.89
C ASP A 39 -6.47 12.63 3.97
N SER A 40 -5.33 13.19 4.42
CA SER A 40 -4.08 13.18 3.66
C SER A 40 -3.49 11.78 3.42
N MET A 41 -3.78 10.82 4.31
CA MET A 41 -3.33 9.43 4.14
C MET A 41 -4.15 8.70 3.07
N LEU A 42 -5.31 9.26 2.70
CA LEU A 42 -6.20 8.66 1.71
C LEU A 42 -5.94 9.14 0.28
N SER A 43 -5.22 10.25 0.12
CA SER A 43 -4.94 10.83 -1.19
C SER A 43 -3.83 10.13 -1.98
N GLU A 44 -3.00 9.31 -1.33
CA GLU A 44 -1.83 8.66 -1.96
C GLU A 44 -1.95 7.12 -2.09
N ARG A 45 -3.18 6.59 -2.06
CA ARG A 45 -3.54 5.15 -2.11
C ARG A 45 -3.25 4.47 -3.45
N THR A 46 -2.01 4.52 -3.90
CA THR A 46 -1.60 3.79 -5.08
C THR A 46 -0.73 2.64 -4.61
N ASN A 47 -1.11 1.43 -5.03
CA ASN A 47 -0.34 0.18 -4.90
C ASN A 47 -0.38 -0.57 -3.55
N HIS A 48 -1.00 -0.05 -2.48
CA HIS A 48 -1.35 -0.85 -1.28
C HIS A 48 -2.87 -0.94 -1.12
N PHE A 49 -3.38 -2.10 -0.66
CA PHE A 49 -4.81 -2.38 -0.51
C PHE A 49 -5.37 -1.62 0.71
N ILE A 50 -5.73 -0.35 0.51
CA ILE A 50 -6.49 0.45 1.47
C ILE A 50 -7.72 0.98 0.73
N ASP A 51 -8.71 0.11 0.57
CA ASP A 51 -9.95 0.43 -0.14
C ASP A 51 -10.99 1.04 0.80
N THR A 52 -10.99 0.60 2.06
CA THR A 52 -11.93 1.00 3.12
C THR A 52 -11.20 1.48 4.37
N GLU A 53 -11.89 2.21 5.24
CA GLU A 53 -11.30 2.63 6.52
C GLU A 53 -11.00 1.45 7.46
N ASP A 54 -11.75 0.35 7.32
CA ASP A 54 -11.51 -0.87 8.09
C ASP A 54 -10.14 -1.49 7.74
N ASP A 55 -9.58 -1.19 6.56
CA ASP A 55 -8.28 -1.73 6.15
C ASP A 55 -7.11 -1.13 6.96
N CYS A 56 -7.29 0.08 7.52
CA CYS A 56 -6.31 0.68 8.44
C CYS A 56 -6.04 -0.22 9.65
N MET A 57 -7.06 -0.99 10.06
CA MET A 57 -7.04 -1.85 11.23
C MET A 57 -6.28 -3.16 11.01
N PHE A 58 -5.87 -3.47 9.77
CA PHE A 58 -4.97 -4.61 9.54
C PHE A 58 -3.58 -4.37 10.13
N CYS A 59 -3.14 -3.12 10.20
CA CYS A 59 -1.82 -2.75 10.67
C CYS A 59 -1.86 -1.94 11.98
N HIS A 60 -2.90 -1.12 12.17
CA HIS A 60 -3.05 -0.25 13.34
C HIS A 60 -4.07 -0.80 14.34
N GLU A 61 -3.80 -0.66 15.63
CA GLU A 61 -4.76 -0.94 16.70
C GLU A 61 -5.33 0.37 17.28
N THR A 62 -6.63 0.39 17.53
CA THR A 62 -7.40 1.55 18.03
C THR A 62 -7.61 1.54 19.54
N ASP A 63 -7.11 0.50 20.22
CA ASP A 63 -7.49 0.17 21.60
C ASP A 63 -6.83 1.08 22.65
N ILE A 64 -6.02 2.05 22.21
CA ILE A 64 -5.38 3.06 23.07
C ILE A 64 -5.95 4.43 22.69
N GLY A 65 -7.10 4.69 23.30
CA GLY A 65 -7.97 5.86 23.17
C GLY A 65 -7.36 7.14 22.60
N GLY A 66 -7.97 7.61 21.51
CA GLY A 66 -8.29 9.03 21.27
C GLY A 66 -7.19 10.05 21.58
N GLY A 67 -5.96 9.77 21.18
CA GLY A 67 -4.83 10.69 21.22
C GLY A 67 -3.89 10.46 20.04
N ASP A 68 -2.90 11.34 19.87
CA ASP A 68 -2.01 11.45 18.69
C ASP A 68 -1.21 10.18 18.30
N ASN A 69 -1.33 9.05 19.03
CA ASN A 69 -0.51 7.87 18.84
C ASN A 69 -1.36 6.61 18.67
N HIS A 70 -1.61 6.24 17.41
CA HIS A 70 -2.08 4.92 17.03
C HIS A 70 -1.00 3.90 17.39
N VAL A 71 -1.35 2.84 18.10
CA VAL A 71 -0.37 1.87 18.58
C VAL A 71 -0.29 0.70 17.59
N ILE A 72 0.93 0.42 17.18
CA ILE A 72 1.28 -0.77 16.41
C ILE A 72 1.99 -1.69 17.40
N THR A 73 1.36 -2.82 17.74
CA THR A 73 1.88 -3.79 18.71
C THR A 73 2.75 -4.87 18.06
N TYR A 74 2.69 -4.98 16.73
CA TYR A 74 3.48 -5.88 15.92
C TYR A 74 4.84 -5.26 15.58
N THR A 75 5.83 -6.10 15.29
CA THR A 75 7.05 -5.60 14.66
C THR A 75 6.75 -5.19 13.22
N GLU A 76 7.46 -4.19 12.71
CA GLU A 76 7.31 -3.76 11.32
C GLU A 76 7.39 -4.94 10.33
N LYS A 77 8.37 -5.82 10.55
CA LYS A 77 8.57 -7.01 9.74
C LYS A 77 7.36 -7.95 9.77
N ASP A 78 6.77 -8.18 10.94
CA ASP A 78 5.64 -9.11 11.07
C ASP A 78 4.41 -8.60 10.32
N ILE A 79 4.18 -7.29 10.30
CA ILE A 79 3.07 -6.67 9.55
C ILE A 79 3.25 -6.90 8.06
N CYS A 80 4.43 -6.56 7.52
CA CYS A 80 4.70 -6.70 6.10
C CYS A 80 4.64 -8.17 5.66
N LEU A 81 5.22 -9.08 6.45
CA LEU A 81 5.28 -10.50 6.12
C LEU A 81 3.97 -11.26 6.39
N ALA A 82 2.98 -10.65 7.07
CA ALA A 82 1.65 -11.24 7.17
C ALA A 82 1.02 -11.47 5.78
N CYS A 83 1.35 -10.59 4.81
CA CYS A 83 0.90 -10.69 3.43
C CYS A 83 2.05 -11.01 2.45
N HIS A 84 3.23 -10.40 2.64
CA HIS A 84 4.38 -10.53 1.73
C HIS A 84 5.36 -11.64 2.13
N VAL A 85 4.85 -12.83 2.45
CA VAL A 85 5.65 -13.98 2.95
C VAL A 85 6.86 -14.32 2.06
N GLU A 86 6.73 -14.15 0.75
CA GLU A 86 7.81 -14.44 -0.20
C GLU A 86 8.93 -13.39 -0.21
N GLN A 87 8.76 -12.27 0.50
CA GLN A 87 9.74 -11.21 0.61
C GLN A 87 10.59 -11.32 1.88
N ASP A 88 10.45 -12.39 2.68
CA ASP A 88 11.31 -12.59 3.84
C ASP A 88 12.79 -12.72 3.42
N ARG A 89 13.61 -11.81 3.97
CA ARG A 89 15.04 -11.66 3.72
C ARG A 89 15.91 -12.41 4.73
N THR A 90 15.34 -13.06 5.75
CA THR A 90 16.13 -13.76 6.80
C THR A 90 17.10 -14.80 6.27
N ALA A 91 16.80 -15.40 5.11
CA ALA A 91 17.63 -16.40 4.47
C ALA A 91 18.62 -15.84 3.44
N ALA A 92 18.59 -14.52 3.15
CA ALA A 92 19.45 -13.90 2.16
C ALA A 92 20.85 -13.62 2.73
N THR A 93 21.88 -13.79 1.90
CA THR A 93 23.20 -13.17 2.13
C THR A 93 23.03 -11.67 1.96
N ASP A 94 22.70 -10.96 3.04
CA ASP A 94 22.21 -9.59 2.94
C ASP A 94 23.37 -8.58 2.97
N VAL A 95 23.72 -8.01 1.80
CA VAL A 95 24.68 -6.88 1.75
C VAL A 95 24.04 -5.56 2.16
N HIS A 96 22.71 -5.45 2.08
CA HIS A 96 21.98 -4.31 2.63
C HIS A 96 21.79 -4.46 4.14
N GLY A 97 21.99 -5.65 4.71
CA GLY A 97 21.98 -5.89 6.15
C GLY A 97 20.57 -5.84 6.74
N ASN A 98 20.46 -5.47 8.02
CA ASN A 98 19.17 -5.43 8.74
C ASN A 98 18.39 -4.13 8.45
N LEU A 99 18.20 -3.80 7.17
CA LEU A 99 17.29 -2.72 6.80
C LEU A 99 15.85 -3.14 7.00
N ASN A 100 15.05 -2.16 7.36
CA ASN A 100 13.62 -2.28 7.55
C ASN A 100 12.89 -2.16 6.20
N CYS A 101 11.71 -2.78 6.09
CA CYS A 101 10.87 -2.72 4.89
C CYS A 101 10.52 -1.28 4.53
N ILE A 102 10.22 -0.46 5.53
CA ILE A 102 9.77 0.94 5.34
C ILE A 102 10.90 1.91 4.99
N GLU A 103 12.17 1.47 5.04
CA GLU A 103 13.28 2.30 4.56
C GLU A 103 13.28 2.41 3.03
N CYS A 104 12.63 1.47 2.35
CA CYS A 104 12.48 1.46 0.90
C CYS A 104 11.04 1.61 0.42
N HIS A 105 10.07 1.12 1.19
CA HIS A 105 8.66 1.12 0.84
C HIS A 105 7.85 2.10 1.70
N ASP A 106 6.80 2.67 1.11
CA ASP A 106 5.77 3.38 1.85
C ASP A 106 4.63 2.42 2.22
N PRO A 107 4.41 2.13 3.52
CA PRO A 107 3.34 1.22 3.96
C PRO A 107 1.93 1.79 3.74
N HIS A 108 1.79 3.10 3.51
CA HIS A 108 0.50 3.73 3.19
C HIS A 108 0.23 3.77 1.68
N GLY A 109 1.17 3.32 0.86
CA GLY A 109 1.11 3.37 -0.60
C GLY A 109 1.85 4.58 -1.18
N SER A 110 2.24 4.49 -2.44
CA SER A 110 2.89 5.58 -3.17
C SER A 110 2.64 5.46 -4.67
N ASN A 111 2.76 6.58 -5.38
CA ASN A 111 2.62 6.61 -6.84
C ASN A 111 3.82 5.97 -7.58
N HIS A 112 4.81 5.46 -6.84
CA HIS A 112 5.96 4.78 -7.42
C HIS A 112 5.69 3.27 -7.54
N ASN A 113 6.34 2.64 -8.53
CA ASN A 113 6.27 1.19 -8.69
C ASN A 113 6.64 0.48 -7.38
N TYR A 114 5.92 -0.59 -7.04
CA TYR A 114 6.13 -1.39 -5.81
C TYR A 114 5.96 -0.60 -4.49
N SER A 115 5.20 0.49 -4.50
CA SER A 115 5.01 1.38 -3.34
C SER A 115 6.33 1.88 -2.76
N LEU A 116 7.32 2.18 -3.61
CA LEU A 116 8.60 2.69 -3.14
C LEU A 116 8.47 4.12 -2.60
N SER A 117 9.26 4.47 -1.60
CA SER A 117 9.25 5.82 -1.00
C SER A 117 9.74 6.89 -1.99
N THR A 118 10.60 6.52 -2.94
CA THR A 118 11.05 7.37 -4.05
C THR A 118 11.11 6.59 -5.36
N GLU A 119 11.19 7.30 -6.48
CA GLU A 119 11.13 6.71 -7.81
C GLU A 119 12.46 6.10 -8.27
N GLY A 120 12.41 4.87 -8.79
CA GLY A 120 13.48 4.29 -9.61
C GLY A 120 14.86 4.25 -8.94
N ILE A 121 15.86 4.83 -9.61
CA ILE A 121 17.25 4.84 -9.13
C ILE A 121 17.41 5.71 -7.87
N SER A 122 16.63 6.79 -7.76
CA SER A 122 16.78 7.78 -6.66
C SER A 122 16.70 7.13 -5.28
N LEU A 123 15.91 6.08 -5.14
CA LEU A 123 15.84 5.30 -3.91
C LEU A 123 17.20 4.80 -3.44
N CYS A 124 17.99 4.27 -4.37
CA CYS A 124 19.33 3.79 -4.07
C CYS A 124 20.32 4.94 -3.98
N SER A 125 20.29 5.87 -4.94
CA SER A 125 21.33 6.89 -5.11
C SER A 125 21.28 8.05 -4.13
N GLU A 126 20.09 8.37 -3.61
CA GLU A 126 19.90 9.48 -2.68
C GLU A 126 19.91 9.02 -1.23
N THR A 127 19.50 7.78 -0.97
CA THR A 127 19.41 7.24 0.39
C THR A 127 20.76 6.72 0.90
N CYS A 128 21.52 5.96 0.08
CA CYS A 128 22.68 5.22 0.57
C CYS A 128 23.85 5.07 -0.40
N HIS A 129 23.61 4.86 -1.70
CA HIS A 129 24.66 4.54 -2.67
C HIS A 129 25.13 5.77 -3.41
N THR A 130 26.44 6.03 -3.43
CA THR A 130 26.99 7.12 -4.23
C THR A 130 27.08 6.76 -5.71
N SER A 131 27.25 7.77 -6.57
CA SER A 131 27.46 7.57 -8.01
C SER A 131 28.58 6.58 -8.33
N ASP A 132 29.64 6.59 -7.53
CA ASP A 132 30.81 5.73 -7.72
C ASP A 132 30.50 4.25 -7.41
N GLN A 133 29.48 3.98 -6.58
CA GLN A 133 29.02 2.64 -6.25
C GLN A 133 28.04 2.09 -7.29
N LEU A 134 27.28 2.95 -7.96
CA LEU A 134 26.22 2.56 -8.89
C LEU A 134 26.69 2.48 -10.36
N GLY A 135 27.70 3.24 -10.75
CA GLY A 135 28.14 3.38 -12.16
C GLY A 135 29.12 2.32 -12.68
N ASN A 136 29.40 1.27 -11.91
CA ASN A 136 30.49 0.33 -12.21
C ASN A 136 30.10 -0.80 -13.20
N SER A 137 28.82 -1.07 -13.40
CA SER A 137 28.36 -2.19 -14.27
C SER A 137 27.24 -1.83 -15.23
N HIS A 138 26.55 -0.71 -15.01
CA HIS A 138 25.64 -0.11 -15.98
C HIS A 138 25.66 1.41 -15.84
N ILE A 139 25.42 2.13 -16.93
CA ILE A 139 25.37 3.60 -16.90
C ILE A 139 24.09 4.00 -16.16
N VAL A 140 24.24 4.85 -15.16
CA VAL A 140 23.16 5.38 -14.34
C VAL A 140 23.33 6.88 -14.16
N GLY A 141 22.24 7.59 -13.93
CA GLY A 141 22.25 9.04 -13.69
C GLY A 141 21.31 9.80 -14.64
N GLU A 142 21.20 11.10 -14.39
CA GLU A 142 20.32 11.98 -15.15
C GLU A 142 20.67 11.97 -16.65
N GLY A 143 19.68 11.67 -17.50
CA GLY A 143 19.86 11.58 -18.95
C GLY A 143 20.54 10.29 -19.45
N ALA A 144 20.90 9.35 -18.58
CA ALA A 144 21.41 8.03 -18.96
C ALA A 144 20.28 7.10 -19.43
N LEU A 145 19.59 7.49 -20.51
CA LEU A 145 18.51 6.71 -21.09
C LEU A 145 19.05 5.49 -21.82
N HIS A 146 18.45 4.33 -21.57
CA HIS A 146 18.77 3.13 -22.31
C HIS A 146 18.28 3.28 -23.76
N THR A 147 19.16 3.02 -24.73
CA THR A 147 18.94 3.36 -26.14
C THR A 147 17.78 2.62 -26.79
N LYS A 148 17.39 1.45 -26.26
CA LYS A 148 16.30 0.62 -26.78
C LYS A 148 14.93 0.97 -26.20
N THR A 149 14.89 1.35 -24.92
CA THR A 149 13.64 1.62 -24.21
C THR A 149 13.34 3.11 -24.14
N GLY A 150 14.37 3.97 -24.23
CA GLY A 150 14.23 5.41 -24.04
C GLY A 150 14.04 5.81 -22.59
N GLU A 151 14.20 4.87 -21.66
CA GLU A 151 13.93 5.04 -20.23
C GLU A 151 15.21 4.84 -19.43
N VAL A 152 15.25 5.43 -18.22
CA VAL A 152 16.31 5.15 -17.25
C VAL A 152 16.10 3.75 -16.70
N MET A 153 17.14 2.91 -16.77
CA MET A 153 17.08 1.58 -16.17
C MET A 153 17.08 1.67 -14.66
N THR A 154 16.33 0.81 -13.98
CA THR A 154 16.39 0.70 -12.52
C THR A 154 17.47 -0.31 -12.11
N CYS A 155 17.88 -0.26 -10.85
CA CYS A 155 18.87 -1.21 -10.33
C CYS A 155 18.23 -2.58 -10.07
N PHE A 156 16.98 -2.59 -9.62
CA PHE A 156 16.29 -3.79 -9.16
C PHE A 156 15.42 -4.40 -10.26
N SER A 157 15.06 -5.68 -10.10
CA SER A 157 14.17 -6.50 -10.96
C SER A 157 14.72 -7.01 -12.30
N ASP A 158 15.68 -6.32 -12.92
CA ASP A 158 16.33 -6.81 -14.15
C ASP A 158 17.68 -7.46 -13.87
N CYS A 159 18.49 -6.83 -13.01
CA CYS A 159 19.83 -7.29 -12.67
C CYS A 159 19.97 -7.63 -11.18
N HIS A 160 19.47 -6.77 -10.30
CA HIS A 160 19.57 -6.96 -8.85
C HIS A 160 18.25 -7.46 -8.22
N SER A 161 18.37 -8.37 -7.27
CA SER A 161 17.31 -8.78 -6.34
C SER A 161 17.70 -8.36 -4.93
N ILE A 162 17.07 -7.29 -4.46
CA ILE A 162 17.38 -6.68 -3.16
C ILE A 162 16.80 -7.45 -1.97
N HIS A 163 15.87 -8.39 -2.22
CA HIS A 163 15.30 -9.24 -1.16
C HIS A 163 15.90 -10.65 -1.15
N LYS A 164 16.19 -11.21 -2.32
CA LYS A 164 16.59 -12.62 -2.48
C LYS A 164 17.64 -12.73 -3.57
N PRO A 165 18.86 -12.27 -3.30
CA PRO A 165 19.96 -12.38 -4.25
C PRO A 165 20.34 -13.84 -4.48
N GLN A 166 20.79 -14.17 -5.69
CA GLN A 166 21.34 -15.50 -5.98
C GLN A 166 22.88 -15.52 -5.94
N GLN A 167 23.54 -14.36 -5.89
CA GLN A 167 25.00 -14.16 -5.92
C GLN A 167 25.43 -12.90 -5.15
N ASP A 168 26.75 -12.68 -5.08
CA ASP A 168 27.36 -11.44 -4.60
C ASP A 168 26.81 -10.20 -5.33
N ALA A 169 26.91 -9.04 -4.67
CA ALA A 169 26.38 -7.77 -5.16
C ALA A 169 24.87 -7.80 -5.51
N MET A 170 24.13 -8.75 -4.96
CA MET A 170 22.68 -8.90 -5.11
C MET A 170 22.18 -9.31 -6.50
N LEU A 171 22.96 -10.02 -7.32
CA LEU A 171 22.53 -10.37 -8.68
C LEU A 171 21.43 -11.44 -8.73
N LEU A 172 20.53 -11.33 -9.72
CA LEU A 172 19.38 -12.19 -9.93
C LEU A 172 19.69 -13.61 -10.43
N GLN A 173 20.82 -13.85 -11.10
CA GLN A 173 21.15 -15.15 -11.70
C GLN A 173 22.63 -15.52 -11.56
N MET A 174 22.91 -16.83 -11.39
CA MET A 174 24.23 -17.39 -11.12
C MET A 174 25.15 -17.62 -12.34
N ALA A 175 24.63 -17.72 -13.56
CA ALA A 175 25.37 -18.34 -14.66
C ALA A 175 26.01 -17.30 -15.58
N GLU A 176 27.24 -16.86 -15.27
CA GLU A 176 28.08 -15.90 -16.02
C GLU A 176 27.43 -14.49 -16.10
N GLN A 177 28.11 -13.44 -15.62
CA GLN A 177 27.65 -12.06 -15.82
C GLN A 177 27.31 -11.80 -17.30
N ASP A 178 28.06 -12.41 -18.21
CA ASP A 178 27.82 -12.40 -19.66
C ASP A 178 26.40 -12.85 -20.02
N ARG A 179 25.82 -13.86 -19.35
CA ARG A 179 24.45 -14.27 -19.62
C ARG A 179 23.41 -13.32 -19.05
N LEU A 180 23.69 -12.66 -17.92
CA LEU A 180 22.78 -11.65 -17.36
C LEU A 180 22.73 -10.41 -18.27
N CYS A 181 23.91 -9.88 -18.61
CA CYS A 181 24.06 -8.75 -19.53
C CYS A 181 23.51 -9.09 -20.93
N GLY A 182 23.79 -10.31 -21.39
CA GLY A 182 23.39 -10.84 -22.69
C GLY A 182 21.88 -11.05 -22.88
N GLN A 183 21.07 -10.96 -21.83
CA GLN A 183 19.61 -10.93 -21.98
C GLN A 183 19.15 -9.67 -22.74
N CYS A 184 19.94 -8.60 -22.69
CA CYS A 184 19.67 -7.33 -23.36
C CYS A 184 20.74 -6.93 -24.37
N HIS A 185 22.00 -7.32 -24.13
CA HIS A 185 23.17 -7.05 -24.98
C HIS A 185 23.68 -8.33 -25.63
N ASP A 186 22.79 -9.11 -26.25
CA ASP A 186 23.12 -10.37 -26.93
C ASP A 186 24.13 -10.19 -28.08
N ASP A 187 24.28 -8.96 -28.60
CA ASP A 187 25.25 -8.58 -29.61
C ASP A 187 26.65 -8.23 -29.04
N LYS A 188 26.81 -8.22 -27.71
CA LYS A 188 28.05 -7.83 -27.00
C LYS A 188 28.74 -8.98 -26.27
N ILE A 189 28.15 -10.16 -26.25
CA ILE A 189 28.63 -11.36 -25.55
C ILE A 189 28.99 -12.48 -26.51
#